data_AF-A0A370TNR8-F1
#
_entry.id   AF-A0A370TNR8-F1
#
_cell.length_a   1.000
_cell.length_b   1.000
_cell.length_c   1.000
_cell.angle_alpha   90.00
_cell.angle_beta   90.00
_cell.angle_gamma   90.00
#
_symmetry.space_group_name_H-M   'P 1'
#
loop_
_entity.id
_entity.type
_entity.pdbx_description
1 polymer ?
#
loop_
_entity_poly.entity_id
_entity_poly.type
_entity_poly.pdbx_seq_one_letter_code
_entity_poly.pdbx_strand_id
1 'polypeptide(L)'
;MDPSDDPGERSTCTTSTFVDDFSNYWTPVMYYRASNGTYKRVRQLGALFHEEARGGGITIYYSAHQNFTDTVAFKKGFRMRNGDPNVRTAEEASKYRGIDYTCMLDEGTRFTNRSATFPDHQCPAGILTTIYFPPCWDGVNLDSPDHYSHVAWPAEGGDVGIGALCPATHPVKIPQIIYEIRWDTRRYNVGGKGGLWPEDGSQPFVWSFGDNVGYGNHGDYLFGWKGDSLDKAFKQKNCVDQICGLDTQEIPDANKCMINPMVDEPVEGWLDRLPGMEV
;
A
#
# COMPACT_ATOMS: atom_id res chain seq x y z
N MET A 1 -18.34 -2.06 0.18
CA MET A 1 -18.56 -3.40 -0.41
C MET A 1 -19.26 -4.27 0.62
N ASP A 2 -20.25 -5.06 0.21
CA ASP A 2 -20.99 -5.96 1.12
C ASP A 2 -20.04 -7.05 1.67
N PRO A 3 -20.02 -7.39 2.97
CA PRO A 3 -19.23 -8.51 3.51
C PRO A 3 -19.52 -9.88 2.89
N SER A 4 -20.69 -10.07 2.29
CA SER A 4 -21.03 -11.28 1.53
C SER A 4 -20.40 -11.33 0.14
N ASP A 5 -19.89 -10.19 -0.35
CA ASP A 5 -19.29 -10.04 -1.66
C ASP A 5 -17.79 -10.32 -1.62
N ASP A 6 -17.42 -11.58 -1.87
CA ASP A 6 -16.05 -12.08 -1.77
C ASP A 6 -15.32 -12.03 -3.13
N PRO A 7 -14.24 -11.24 -3.24
CA PRO A 7 -13.42 -11.20 -4.45
C PRO A 7 -12.86 -12.57 -4.86
N GLY A 8 -12.53 -13.43 -3.88
CA GLY A 8 -11.95 -14.76 -4.13
C GLY A 8 -12.89 -15.72 -4.85
N GLU A 9 -14.21 -15.52 -4.75
CA GLU A 9 -15.21 -16.39 -5.39
C GLU A 9 -15.74 -15.82 -6.71
N ARG A 10 -15.68 -14.50 -6.90
CA ARG A 10 -16.23 -13.82 -8.09
C ARG A 10 -15.21 -13.59 -9.20
N SER A 11 -13.94 -13.47 -8.84
CA SER A 11 -12.89 -13.12 -9.79
C SER A 11 -12.50 -14.34 -10.61
N THR A 12 -12.38 -14.14 -11.93
CA THR A 12 -11.95 -15.21 -12.84
C THR A 12 -10.46 -15.17 -13.14
N CYS A 13 -9.78 -14.08 -12.79
CA CYS A 13 -8.33 -13.92 -12.95
C CYS A 13 -7.80 -12.76 -12.06
N THR A 14 -6.48 -12.66 -11.89
CA THR A 14 -5.83 -11.70 -10.98
C THR A 14 -4.61 -11.03 -11.63
N THR A 15 -4.33 -9.78 -11.21
CA THR A 15 -3.10 -9.06 -11.55
C THR A 15 -1.94 -9.34 -10.57
N SER A 16 -2.16 -10.22 -9.58
CA SER A 16 -1.12 -10.67 -8.64
C SER A 16 -0.20 -11.72 -9.28
N THR A 17 1.05 -11.81 -8.80
CA THR A 17 1.97 -12.90 -9.16
C THR A 17 1.53 -14.24 -8.60
N PHE A 18 0.78 -14.26 -7.49
CA PHE A 18 0.15 -15.47 -6.96
C PHE A 18 -1.23 -15.65 -7.58
N VAL A 19 -1.47 -16.79 -8.24
CA VAL A 19 -2.68 -16.99 -9.07
C VAL A 19 -3.97 -17.11 -8.24
N ASP A 20 -3.84 -17.43 -6.96
CA ASP A 20 -4.96 -17.58 -6.02
C ASP A 20 -5.25 -16.31 -5.20
N ASP A 21 -4.47 -15.24 -5.39
CA ASP A 21 -4.70 -13.98 -4.69
C ASP A 21 -5.59 -13.05 -5.52
N PHE A 22 -6.88 -12.99 -5.18
CA PHE A 22 -7.85 -12.05 -5.75
C PHE A 22 -8.18 -10.89 -4.79
N SER A 23 -7.32 -10.65 -3.80
CA SER A 23 -7.51 -9.56 -2.84
C SER A 23 -7.45 -8.20 -3.54
N ASN A 24 -8.18 -7.23 -3.00
CA ASN A 24 -8.06 -5.84 -3.45
C ASN A 24 -7.13 -5.07 -2.51
N TYR A 25 -6.18 -4.36 -3.13
CA TYR A 25 -5.22 -3.48 -2.47
C TYR A 25 -5.39 -2.10 -3.06
N TRP A 26 -5.77 -1.12 -2.22
CA TRP A 26 -6.03 0.23 -2.68
C TRP A 26 -5.18 1.24 -1.92
N THR A 27 -4.71 2.26 -2.63
CA THR A 27 -3.89 3.36 -2.11
C THR A 27 -4.13 4.61 -2.98
N PRO A 28 -4.07 5.82 -2.41
CA PRO A 28 -4.24 7.05 -3.18
C PRO A 28 -3.13 7.24 -4.22
N VAL A 29 -3.40 8.11 -5.20
CA VAL A 29 -2.46 8.41 -6.29
C VAL A 29 -1.71 9.71 -6.00
N MET A 30 -0.39 9.70 -6.16
CA MET A 30 0.43 10.90 -6.04
C MET A 30 0.40 11.71 -7.34
N TYR A 31 0.24 13.02 -7.21
CA TYR A 31 0.34 14.00 -8.29
C TYR A 31 1.48 14.99 -8.00
N TYR A 32 2.11 15.45 -9.08
CA TYR A 32 2.96 16.63 -9.07
C TYR A 32 2.08 17.86 -9.35
N ARG A 33 2.25 18.93 -8.58
CA ARG A 33 1.62 20.24 -8.78
C ARG A 33 2.64 21.22 -9.32
N ALA A 34 2.41 21.70 -10.54
CA ALA A 34 3.25 22.71 -11.18
C ALA A 34 3.01 24.11 -10.60
N SER A 35 3.99 25.01 -10.79
CA SER A 35 3.88 26.42 -10.36
C SER A 35 2.73 27.18 -11.03
N ASN A 36 2.27 26.74 -12.21
CA ASN A 36 1.10 27.31 -12.88
C ASN A 36 -0.24 26.77 -12.32
N GLY A 37 -0.21 25.92 -11.30
CA GLY A 37 -1.38 25.33 -10.66
C GLY A 37 -1.88 24.02 -11.27
N THR A 38 -1.35 23.59 -12.41
CA THR A 38 -1.75 22.33 -13.06
C THR A 38 -1.12 21.11 -12.39
N TYR A 39 -1.75 19.95 -12.57
CA TYR A 39 -1.36 18.70 -11.94
C TYR A 39 -0.92 17.68 -12.98
N LYS A 40 0.00 16.79 -12.60
CA LYS A 40 0.41 15.65 -13.43
C LYS A 40 0.56 14.42 -12.56
N ARG A 41 -0.07 13.32 -12.97
CA ARG A 41 0.05 12.05 -12.25
C ARG A 41 1.51 11.63 -12.15
N VAL A 42 1.97 11.29 -10.95
CA VAL A 42 3.28 10.68 -10.77
C VAL A 42 3.19 9.22 -11.16
N ARG A 43 4.08 8.79 -12.06
CA ARG A 43 4.11 7.41 -12.54
C ARG A 43 4.50 6.49 -11.38
N GLN A 44 3.75 5.42 -11.17
CA GLN A 44 4.16 4.31 -10.33
C GLN A 44 5.13 3.40 -11.11
N LEU A 45 6.14 2.87 -10.41
CA LEU A 45 7.11 1.92 -10.96
C LEU A 45 6.83 0.53 -10.40
N GLY A 46 7.07 -0.49 -11.23
CA GLY A 46 7.16 -1.86 -10.75
C GLY A 46 8.30 -1.98 -9.74
N ALA A 47 8.15 -2.93 -8.82
CA ALA A 47 9.27 -3.32 -7.97
C ALA A 47 10.39 -3.97 -8.80
N LEU A 48 11.55 -4.09 -8.18
CA LEU A 48 12.67 -4.83 -8.76
C LEU A 48 12.20 -6.26 -9.12
N PHE A 49 12.55 -6.72 -10.32
CA PHE A 49 12.10 -7.99 -10.91
C PHE A 49 10.60 -8.06 -11.30
N HIS A 50 9.86 -6.96 -11.15
CA HIS A 50 8.43 -6.85 -11.50
C HIS A 50 8.17 -5.59 -12.34
N GLU A 51 9.18 -5.09 -13.05
CA GLU A 51 9.16 -3.82 -13.79
C GLU A 51 8.17 -3.81 -14.96
N GLU A 52 7.80 -5.00 -15.44
CA GLU A 52 6.81 -5.20 -16.50
C GLU A 52 5.36 -5.02 -16.01
N ALA A 53 5.14 -4.80 -14.70
CA ALA A 53 3.80 -4.59 -14.15
C ALA A 53 3.18 -3.34 -14.77
N ARG A 54 2.08 -3.52 -15.51
CA ARG A 54 1.43 -2.43 -16.23
C ARG A 54 0.82 -1.45 -15.22
N GLY A 55 1.30 -0.22 -15.26
CA GLY A 55 0.93 0.81 -14.29
C GLY A 55 1.76 0.80 -12.99
N GLY A 56 2.80 -0.02 -12.89
CA GLY A 56 3.70 -0.09 -11.73
C GLY A 56 3.20 -1.02 -10.62
N GLY A 57 1.93 -0.88 -10.22
CA GLY A 57 1.32 -1.74 -9.21
C GLY A 57 1.78 -1.44 -7.78
N ILE A 58 1.51 -2.39 -6.88
CA ILE A 58 1.84 -2.32 -5.44
C ILE A 58 2.53 -3.64 -5.09
N THR A 59 3.66 -3.58 -4.38
CA THR A 59 4.23 -4.79 -3.80
C THR A 59 3.60 -5.06 -2.45
N ILE A 60 3.01 -6.25 -2.32
CA ILE A 60 2.31 -6.69 -1.11
C ILE A 60 3.14 -7.75 -0.41
N TYR A 61 3.42 -7.53 0.87
CA TYR A 61 4.04 -8.53 1.72
C TYR A 61 3.01 -9.09 2.69
N TYR A 62 2.96 -10.42 2.79
CA TYR A 62 2.27 -11.16 3.83
C TYR A 62 3.30 -11.68 4.82
N SER A 63 3.65 -10.87 5.82
CA SER A 63 4.69 -11.25 6.79
C SER A 63 4.09 -12.04 7.95
N ALA A 64 4.67 -13.22 8.24
CA ALA A 64 4.31 -13.99 9.42
C ALA A 64 4.90 -13.39 10.69
N HIS A 65 4.31 -13.74 11.83
CA HIS A 65 5.00 -13.60 13.11
C HIS A 65 6.19 -14.58 13.18
N GLN A 66 7.13 -14.37 14.11
CA GLN A 66 8.33 -15.22 14.28
C GLN A 66 8.06 -16.73 14.28
N ASN A 67 6.89 -17.14 14.75
CA ASN A 67 6.40 -18.50 14.57
C ASN A 67 5.25 -18.53 13.56
N PHE A 68 5.51 -19.05 12.36
CA PHE A 68 4.55 -19.15 11.26
C PHE A 68 3.28 -19.91 11.67
N THR A 69 3.39 -20.93 12.52
CA THR A 69 2.24 -21.77 12.92
C THR A 69 1.25 -21.07 13.84
N ASP A 70 1.64 -19.96 14.47
CA ASP A 70 0.78 -19.20 15.38
C ASP A 70 0.02 -18.08 14.65
N THR A 71 0.24 -17.95 13.34
CA THR A 71 -0.42 -16.93 12.49
C THR A 71 -1.70 -17.53 11.91
N VAL A 72 -2.83 -16.89 12.17
CA VAL A 72 -4.13 -17.26 11.61
C VAL A 72 -4.32 -16.51 10.30
N ALA A 73 -4.48 -17.23 9.19
CA ALA A 73 -4.78 -16.59 7.90
C ALA A 73 -6.11 -15.82 7.96
N PHE A 74 -6.21 -14.78 7.13
CA PHE A 74 -7.45 -14.00 6.99
C PHE A 74 -8.61 -14.89 6.56
N LYS A 75 -9.82 -14.50 6.97
CA LYS A 75 -11.06 -15.18 6.61
C LYS A 75 -11.78 -14.41 5.51
N LYS A 76 -12.58 -15.12 4.71
CA LYS A 76 -13.51 -14.52 3.74
C LYS A 76 -14.26 -13.33 4.35
N GLY A 77 -14.30 -12.21 3.64
CA GLY A 77 -14.95 -10.97 4.08
C GLY A 77 -14.09 -10.05 4.94
N PHE A 78 -12.90 -10.51 5.37
CA PHE A 78 -11.98 -9.70 6.15
C PHE A 78 -11.53 -8.47 5.38
N ARG A 79 -11.56 -7.31 6.04
CA ARG A 79 -11.06 -6.06 5.47
C ARG A 79 -10.55 -5.12 6.55
N MET A 80 -9.57 -4.31 6.20
CA MET A 80 -9.02 -3.31 7.11
C MET A 80 -8.45 -2.14 6.34
N ARG A 81 -8.35 -0.99 7.01
CA ARG A 81 -7.68 0.20 6.52
C ARG A 81 -6.56 0.59 7.48
N ASN A 82 -5.50 1.23 6.99
CA ASN A 82 -4.60 2.02 7.83
C ASN A 82 -4.41 3.41 7.21
N GLY A 83 -4.44 4.45 8.04
CA GLY A 83 -4.46 5.86 7.60
C GLY A 83 -5.87 6.41 7.36
N ASP A 84 -5.95 7.71 7.09
CA ASP A 84 -7.21 8.41 6.83
C ASP A 84 -6.98 9.65 5.93
N PRO A 85 -7.69 9.77 4.78
CA PRO A 85 -7.52 10.87 3.83
C PRO A 85 -7.88 12.26 4.37
N ASN A 86 -8.46 12.38 5.55
CA ASN A 86 -8.82 13.66 6.18
C ASN A 86 -7.75 14.21 7.13
N VAL A 87 -6.73 13.42 7.46
CA VAL A 87 -5.65 13.81 8.37
C VAL A 87 -4.79 14.90 7.74
N ARG A 88 -4.54 16.00 8.46
CA ARG A 88 -3.72 17.12 7.97
C ARG A 88 -2.62 17.55 8.94
N THR A 89 -2.60 17.01 10.16
CA THR A 89 -1.63 17.39 11.20
C THR A 89 -0.84 16.19 11.71
N ALA A 90 0.34 16.45 12.27
CA ALA A 90 1.17 15.41 12.89
C ALA A 90 0.48 14.70 14.06
N GLU A 91 -0.31 15.44 14.85
CA GLU A 91 -1.06 14.88 15.99
C GLU A 91 -2.10 13.87 15.53
N GLU A 92 -2.89 14.20 14.50
CA GLU A 92 -3.86 13.29 13.92
C GLU A 92 -3.16 12.08 13.27
N ALA A 93 -2.06 12.30 12.54
CA ALA A 93 -1.30 11.25 11.88
C ALA A 93 -0.68 10.25 12.89
N SER A 94 -0.31 10.71 14.09
CA SER A 94 0.27 9.85 15.13
C SER A 94 -0.63 8.69 15.57
N LYS A 95 -1.93 8.75 15.27
CA LYS A 95 -2.91 7.68 15.52
C LYS A 95 -2.75 6.50 14.56
N TYR A 96 -2.21 6.74 13.37
CA TYR A 96 -2.03 5.76 12.30
C TYR A 96 -0.53 5.43 12.16
N ARG A 97 -0.09 4.40 12.88
CA ARG A 97 1.32 3.96 12.85
C ARG A 97 1.66 3.30 11.53
N GLY A 98 2.94 3.29 11.17
CA GLY A 98 3.43 2.51 10.04
C GLY A 98 3.03 3.09 8.68
N ILE A 99 3.03 4.41 8.52
CA ILE A 99 2.92 5.07 7.22
C ILE A 99 4.11 6.00 7.10
N ASP A 100 4.93 5.78 6.07
CA ASP A 100 6.13 6.57 5.85
C ASP A 100 6.52 6.68 4.38
N TYR A 101 7.42 7.63 4.15
CA TYR A 101 8.00 7.95 2.86
C TYR A 101 9.50 7.76 2.97
N THR A 102 10.05 6.86 2.17
CA THR A 102 11.48 6.70 2.00
C THR A 102 11.95 7.49 0.78
N CYS A 103 12.82 8.47 1.00
CA CYS A 103 13.52 9.15 -0.09
C CYS A 103 14.61 8.22 -0.64
N MET A 104 14.38 7.64 -1.82
CA MET A 104 15.29 6.64 -2.38
C MET A 104 16.54 7.31 -2.98
N LEU A 105 17.73 6.90 -2.51
CA LEU A 105 19.01 7.33 -3.08
C LEU A 105 19.42 6.45 -4.28
N ASP A 106 19.04 5.17 -4.21
CA ASP A 106 19.16 4.14 -5.23
C ASP A 106 17.96 3.18 -5.14
N GLU A 107 17.87 2.20 -6.05
CA GLU A 107 16.77 1.23 -6.05
C GLU A 107 16.78 0.27 -4.84
N GLY A 108 17.90 0.16 -4.12
CA GLY A 108 18.02 -0.68 -2.94
C GLY A 108 17.65 0.03 -1.63
N THR A 109 17.52 1.35 -1.65
CA THR A 109 17.28 2.16 -0.45
C THR A 109 16.00 1.70 0.26
N ARG A 110 16.14 1.22 1.49
CA ARG A 110 15.07 0.83 2.42
C ARG A 110 15.47 1.21 3.84
N PHE A 111 14.49 1.41 4.71
CA PHE A 111 14.63 1.62 6.16
C PHE A 111 15.39 2.89 6.60
N THR A 112 16.10 3.56 5.71
CA THR A 112 16.78 4.85 5.91
C THR A 112 16.05 5.96 5.16
N ASN A 113 16.39 7.23 5.43
CA ASN A 113 15.79 8.41 4.77
C ASN A 113 14.25 8.43 4.83
N ARG A 114 13.69 8.02 5.98
CA ARG A 114 12.25 7.93 6.21
C ARG A 114 11.71 9.23 6.80
N SER A 115 10.53 9.62 6.36
CA SER A 115 9.74 10.72 6.91
C SER A 115 8.27 10.31 7.04
N ALA A 116 7.54 10.96 7.94
CA ALA A 116 6.09 10.79 8.08
C ALA A 116 5.28 11.61 7.04
N THR A 117 5.96 12.47 6.30
CA THR A 117 5.44 13.38 5.27
C THR A 117 6.17 13.16 3.95
N PHE A 118 5.69 13.76 2.86
CA PHE A 118 6.48 13.80 1.64
C PHE A 118 7.91 14.34 1.94
N PRO A 119 8.96 13.79 1.31
CA PRO A 119 10.30 14.34 1.40
C PRO A 119 10.32 15.82 1.01
N ASP A 120 11.03 16.64 1.79
CA ASP A 120 11.22 18.08 1.58
C ASP A 120 12.38 18.41 0.64
N HIS A 121 12.99 17.37 0.06
CA HIS A 121 14.09 17.46 -0.88
C HIS A 121 13.96 16.40 -1.97
N GLN A 122 14.79 16.55 -3.00
CA GLN A 122 14.77 15.70 -4.17
C GLN A 122 15.33 14.30 -3.88
N CYS A 123 14.62 13.28 -4.34
CA CYS A 123 15.00 11.89 -4.18
C CYS A 123 15.60 11.35 -5.48
N PRO A 124 16.91 11.03 -5.53
CA PRO A 124 17.60 10.63 -6.76
C PRO A 124 16.99 9.43 -7.48
N ALA A 125 16.42 8.47 -6.75
CA ALA A 125 15.83 7.25 -7.29
C ALA A 125 14.30 7.21 -7.19
N GLY A 126 13.65 8.25 -6.69
CA GLY A 126 12.20 8.32 -6.50
C GLY A 126 11.77 8.30 -5.04
N ILE A 127 10.45 8.26 -4.80
CA ILE A 127 9.88 8.13 -3.46
C ILE A 127 9.30 6.72 -3.33
N LEU A 128 9.62 6.03 -2.24
CA LEU A 128 8.92 4.81 -1.84
C LEU A 128 7.96 5.15 -0.71
N THR A 129 6.69 4.83 -0.88
CA THR A 129 5.69 4.90 0.18
C THR A 129 5.52 3.51 0.77
N THR A 130 5.55 3.41 2.10
CA THR A 130 5.32 2.16 2.82
C THR A 130 4.14 2.29 3.76
N ILE A 131 3.22 1.33 3.72
CA ILE A 131 2.03 1.27 4.58
C ILE A 131 2.00 -0.10 5.24
N TYR A 132 2.13 -0.13 6.56
CA TYR A 132 2.04 -1.32 7.38
C TYR A 132 0.64 -1.40 7.97
N PHE A 133 0.05 -2.59 8.00
CA PHE A 133 -1.25 -2.80 8.64
C PHE A 133 -1.10 -3.40 10.05
N PRO A 134 -2.07 -3.18 10.95
CA PRO A 134 -2.05 -3.76 12.28
C PRO A 134 -2.20 -5.30 12.22
N PRO A 135 -1.28 -6.06 12.85
CA PRO A 135 -1.20 -7.52 12.73
C PRO A 135 -1.93 -8.30 13.85
N CYS A 136 -2.71 -7.63 14.68
CA CYS A 136 -3.48 -8.26 15.76
C CYS A 136 -4.97 -8.08 15.51
N TRP A 137 -5.74 -9.15 15.65
CA TRP A 137 -7.17 -9.20 15.38
C TRP A 137 -7.96 -9.57 16.65
N ASP A 138 -9.16 -9.01 16.81
CA ASP A 138 -10.06 -9.30 17.93
C ASP A 138 -10.59 -10.76 17.96
N GLY A 139 -10.44 -11.49 16.86
CA GLY A 139 -10.86 -12.88 16.74
C GLY A 139 -12.34 -13.07 16.41
N VAL A 140 -13.09 -11.98 16.27
CA VAL A 140 -14.55 -11.96 16.14
C VAL A 140 -14.99 -11.24 14.87
N ASN A 141 -14.57 -9.99 14.68
CA ASN A 141 -15.11 -9.11 13.65
C ASN A 141 -14.25 -9.11 12.40
N LEU A 142 -14.81 -9.50 11.26
CA LEU A 142 -14.11 -9.45 9.96
C LEU A 142 -13.95 -8.03 9.41
N ASP A 143 -14.75 -7.11 9.94
CA ASP A 143 -14.77 -5.70 9.59
C ASP A 143 -15.35 -4.92 10.78
N SER A 144 -15.06 -3.63 10.86
CA SER A 144 -15.70 -2.70 11.78
C SER A 144 -16.22 -1.48 10.99
N PRO A 145 -17.20 -0.71 11.51
CA PRO A 145 -17.73 0.45 10.77
C PRO A 145 -16.68 1.49 10.36
N ASP A 146 -15.57 1.56 11.09
CA ASP A 146 -14.42 2.42 10.82
C ASP A 146 -13.26 1.71 10.07
N HIS A 147 -13.45 0.42 9.74
CA HIS A 147 -12.47 -0.48 9.12
C HIS A 147 -11.14 -0.62 9.88
N TYR A 148 -11.10 -0.24 11.16
CA TYR A 148 -9.88 -0.15 11.96
C TYR A 148 -10.00 -0.78 13.36
N SER A 149 -11.10 -0.54 14.08
CA SER A 149 -11.23 -0.92 15.50
C SER A 149 -11.22 -2.43 15.80
N HIS A 150 -11.38 -3.29 14.79
CA HIS A 150 -11.29 -4.75 14.96
C HIS A 150 -9.86 -5.29 14.84
N VAL A 151 -8.89 -4.43 14.50
CA VAL A 151 -7.46 -4.74 14.46
C VAL A 151 -6.66 -3.79 15.37
N ALA A 152 -5.48 -4.23 15.81
CA ALA A 152 -4.63 -3.44 16.69
C ALA A 152 -3.14 -3.66 16.44
N TRP A 153 -2.36 -2.67 16.86
CA TRP A 153 -0.91 -2.79 16.98
C TRP A 153 -0.54 -3.58 18.25
N PRO A 154 0.60 -4.29 18.27
CA PRO A 154 1.12 -4.92 19.47
C PRO A 154 1.24 -3.95 20.66
N ALA A 155 1.04 -4.47 21.88
CA ALA A 155 0.94 -3.67 23.10
C ALA A 155 2.30 -3.08 23.56
N GLU A 156 3.41 -3.73 23.26
CA GLU A 156 4.75 -3.32 23.69
C GLU A 156 5.80 -3.41 22.58
N GLY A 157 6.45 -2.28 22.29
CA GLY A 157 7.88 -2.21 21.95
C GLY A 157 8.41 -2.82 20.64
N GLY A 158 7.58 -3.31 19.70
CA GLY A 158 8.15 -3.87 18.49
C GLY A 158 7.22 -4.15 17.31
N ASP A 159 7.85 -4.29 16.14
CA ASP A 159 7.26 -4.93 14.97
C ASP A 159 6.98 -6.40 15.27
N VAL A 160 5.93 -6.97 14.71
CA VAL A 160 5.57 -8.39 14.96
C VAL A 160 6.65 -9.38 14.52
N GLY A 161 7.49 -9.00 13.56
CA GLY A 161 8.68 -9.76 13.16
C GLY A 161 9.71 -9.94 14.28
N ILE A 162 9.64 -9.16 15.37
CA ILE A 162 10.55 -9.25 16.53
C ILE A 162 9.90 -9.83 17.80
N GLY A 163 8.68 -10.39 17.70
CA GLY A 163 8.06 -11.14 18.80
C GLY A 163 7.14 -10.33 19.72
N ALA A 164 6.71 -9.14 19.30
CA ALA A 164 5.78 -8.31 20.06
C ALA A 164 4.43 -9.00 20.28
N LEU A 165 3.87 -8.85 21.49
CA LEU A 165 2.63 -9.50 21.90
C LEU A 165 1.41 -8.68 21.47
N CYS A 166 0.42 -9.38 20.92
CA CYS A 166 -0.88 -8.80 20.66
C CYS A 166 -1.60 -8.41 21.97
N PRO A 167 -2.32 -7.28 22.01
CA PRO A 167 -3.09 -6.89 23.18
C PRO A 167 -4.14 -7.93 23.53
N ALA A 168 -4.54 -8.00 24.80
CA ALA A 168 -5.61 -8.90 25.25
C ALA A 168 -6.97 -8.61 24.55
N THR A 169 -7.19 -7.39 24.07
CA THR A 169 -8.38 -7.02 23.28
C THR A 169 -8.33 -7.54 21.85
N HIS A 170 -7.13 -7.87 21.33
CA HIS A 170 -6.90 -8.32 19.95
C HIS A 170 -5.96 -9.54 19.93
N PRO A 171 -6.33 -10.66 20.56
CA PRO A 171 -5.37 -11.72 20.89
C PRO A 171 -4.94 -12.57 19.69
N VAL A 172 -5.61 -12.47 18.54
CA VAL A 172 -5.34 -13.32 17.38
C VAL A 172 -4.28 -12.69 16.49
N LYS A 173 -3.18 -13.42 16.26
CA LYS A 173 -2.11 -13.05 15.34
C LYS A 173 -2.56 -13.31 13.90
N ILE A 174 -2.49 -12.30 13.05
CA ILE A 174 -2.79 -12.38 11.61
C ILE A 174 -1.55 -11.95 10.80
N PRO A 175 -1.43 -12.32 9.51
CA PRO A 175 -0.31 -11.85 8.70
C PRO A 175 -0.23 -10.33 8.70
N GLN A 176 0.97 -9.78 8.88
CA GLN A 176 1.17 -8.35 8.69
C GLN A 176 1.21 -8.04 7.21
N ILE A 177 0.22 -7.29 6.75
CA ILE A 177 0.21 -6.73 5.40
C ILE A 177 1.12 -5.51 5.36
N ILE A 178 1.95 -5.44 4.33
CA ILE A 178 2.80 -4.27 4.04
C ILE A 178 2.64 -3.93 2.57
N TYR A 179 2.34 -2.68 2.27
CA TYR A 179 2.36 -2.15 0.91
C TYR A 179 3.66 -1.38 0.70
N GLU A 180 4.33 -1.65 -0.43
CA GLU A 180 5.38 -0.82 -0.97
C GLU A 180 4.93 -0.25 -2.33
N ILE A 181 4.92 1.07 -2.46
CA ILE A 181 4.58 1.78 -3.70
C ILE A 181 5.74 2.67 -4.12
N ARG A 182 6.25 2.46 -5.34
CA ARG A 182 7.35 3.25 -5.90
C ARG A 182 6.83 4.34 -6.83
N TRP A 183 7.20 5.58 -6.55
CA TRP A 183 6.83 6.77 -7.32
C TRP A 183 8.04 7.32 -8.09
N ASP A 184 7.93 7.41 -9.42
CA ASP A 184 8.94 7.96 -10.33
C ASP A 184 8.98 9.49 -10.25
N THR A 185 9.52 10.03 -9.16
CA THR A 185 9.67 11.48 -8.96
C THR A 185 10.92 12.06 -9.59
N ARG A 186 11.81 11.21 -10.13
CA ARG A 186 13.11 11.60 -10.72
C ARG A 186 12.99 12.68 -11.79
N ARG A 187 11.93 12.63 -12.60
CA ARG A 187 11.65 13.61 -13.65
C ARG A 187 11.39 15.04 -13.13
N TYR A 188 11.13 15.18 -11.84
CA TYR A 188 10.84 16.47 -11.20
C TYR A 188 12.08 17.06 -10.50
N ASN A 189 13.16 16.29 -10.30
CA ASN A 189 14.40 16.77 -9.67
C ASN A 189 15.09 17.88 -10.51
N VAL A 190 15.80 18.80 -9.84
CA VAL A 190 16.61 19.86 -10.45
C VAL A 190 17.91 19.26 -11.00
N GLY A 191 18.29 19.61 -12.24
CA GLY A 191 19.48 19.07 -12.92
C GLY A 191 19.15 18.18 -14.13
N GLY A 192 17.89 17.74 -14.26
CA GLY A 192 17.26 17.62 -15.58
C GLY A 192 17.04 19.03 -16.14
N LYS A 193 17.12 19.23 -17.45
CA LYS A 193 16.92 20.56 -18.07
C LYS A 193 15.56 21.15 -17.63
N GLY A 194 15.58 22.08 -16.66
CA GLY A 194 14.40 22.77 -16.13
C GLY A 194 13.83 22.18 -14.84
N GLY A 195 14.62 22.10 -13.76
CA GLY A 195 14.17 21.61 -12.45
C GLY A 195 12.81 22.19 -12.02
N LEU A 196 11.89 21.30 -11.61
CA LEU A 196 10.47 21.61 -11.49
C LEU A 196 9.99 21.80 -10.04
N TRP A 197 10.92 21.81 -9.07
CA TRP A 197 10.56 22.13 -7.68
C TRP A 197 10.30 23.63 -7.52
N PRO A 198 9.28 24.03 -6.74
CA PRO A 198 9.01 25.43 -6.45
C PRO A 198 10.22 26.16 -5.84
N GLU A 199 10.51 27.36 -6.34
CA GLU A 199 11.63 28.19 -5.83
C GLU A 199 11.42 28.64 -4.37
N ASP A 200 10.17 28.70 -3.92
CA ASP A 200 9.80 29.04 -2.55
C ASP A 200 9.98 27.87 -1.55
N GLY A 201 10.42 26.70 -2.04
CA GLY A 201 10.61 25.50 -1.23
C GLY A 201 9.31 24.79 -0.85
N SER A 202 8.17 25.17 -1.44
CA SER A 202 6.90 24.48 -1.20
C SER A 202 6.92 23.05 -1.76
N GLN A 203 6.14 22.17 -1.12
CA GLN A 203 6.05 20.77 -1.49
C GLN A 203 5.39 20.60 -2.87
N PRO A 204 6.08 20.04 -3.88
CA PRO A 204 5.52 19.86 -5.22
C PRO A 204 4.58 18.65 -5.33
N PHE A 205 4.57 17.74 -4.37
CA PHE A 205 3.74 16.54 -4.40
C PHE A 205 2.46 16.71 -3.58
N VAL A 206 1.40 16.12 -4.10
CA VAL A 206 0.06 16.16 -3.49
C VAL A 206 -0.63 14.83 -3.72
N TRP A 207 -1.36 14.34 -2.73
CA TRP A 207 -2.22 13.17 -2.90
C TRP A 207 -3.47 13.52 -3.72
N SER A 208 -4.09 12.51 -4.34
CA SER A 208 -5.33 12.65 -5.12
C SER A 208 -6.47 13.37 -4.40
N PHE A 209 -6.46 13.40 -3.06
CA PHE A 209 -7.45 14.08 -2.20
C PHE A 209 -6.94 15.43 -1.65
N GLY A 210 -5.90 16.01 -2.25
CA GLY A 210 -5.46 17.38 -2.00
C GLY A 210 -4.50 17.59 -0.83
N ASP A 211 -4.10 16.53 -0.12
CA ASP A 211 -3.07 16.64 0.92
C ASP A 211 -1.68 16.85 0.29
N ASN A 212 -1.12 18.02 0.51
CA ASN A 212 0.20 18.44 0.03
C ASN A 212 1.29 18.35 1.12
N VAL A 213 1.01 17.70 2.24
CA VAL A 213 1.97 17.45 3.31
C VAL A 213 2.31 15.96 3.36
N GLY A 214 1.31 15.09 3.24
CA GLY A 214 1.46 13.63 3.18
C GLY A 214 0.93 12.88 4.40
N TYR A 215 0.31 13.57 5.36
CA TYR A 215 -0.26 12.93 6.55
C TYR A 215 -1.52 12.09 6.28
N GLY A 216 -2.27 12.39 5.22
CA GLY A 216 -3.54 11.71 4.91
C GLY A 216 -3.39 10.43 4.09
N ASN A 217 -2.16 9.98 3.85
CA ASN A 217 -1.95 8.74 3.10
C ASN A 217 -2.57 7.55 3.83
N HIS A 218 -3.06 6.58 3.06
CA HIS A 218 -3.73 5.41 3.60
C HIS A 218 -3.68 4.24 2.62
N GLY A 219 -4.01 3.05 3.14
CA GLY A 219 -4.21 1.86 2.34
C GLY A 219 -5.43 1.08 2.82
N ASP A 220 -6.13 0.48 1.88
CA ASP A 220 -7.31 -0.34 2.14
C ASP A 220 -7.07 -1.76 1.62
N TYR A 221 -7.32 -2.73 2.49
CA TYR A 221 -7.17 -4.15 2.21
C TYR A 221 -8.52 -4.84 2.28
N LEU A 222 -8.85 -5.58 1.22
CA LEU A 222 -9.97 -6.52 1.20
C LEU A 222 -9.41 -7.90 0.85
N PHE A 223 -9.54 -8.85 1.78
CA PHE A 223 -9.09 -10.21 1.58
C PHE A 223 -9.87 -10.91 0.46
N GLY A 224 -9.15 -11.60 -0.43
CA GLY A 224 -9.72 -12.34 -1.55
C GLY A 224 -8.89 -13.55 -1.98
N TRP A 225 -8.08 -14.14 -1.10
CA TRP A 225 -7.41 -15.39 -1.46
C TRP A 225 -8.44 -16.51 -1.64
N LYS A 226 -8.24 -17.30 -2.70
CA LYS A 226 -9.13 -18.39 -3.05
C LYS A 226 -9.05 -19.54 -2.04
N GLY A 227 -10.21 -19.99 -1.56
CA GLY A 227 -10.32 -21.15 -0.69
C GLY A 227 -9.41 -21.05 0.55
N ASP A 228 -8.57 -22.06 0.75
CA ASP A 228 -7.64 -22.18 1.87
C ASP A 228 -6.16 -22.00 1.45
N SER A 229 -5.89 -21.45 0.25
CA SER A 229 -4.53 -21.35 -0.30
C SER A 229 -3.57 -20.56 0.62
N LEU A 230 -4.00 -19.40 1.13
CA LEU A 230 -3.18 -18.61 2.05
C LEU A 230 -2.91 -19.35 3.38
N ASP A 231 -3.93 -20.02 3.93
CA ASP A 231 -3.81 -20.78 5.18
C ASP A 231 -2.84 -21.96 5.03
N LYS A 232 -2.88 -22.67 3.89
CA LYS A 232 -1.93 -23.72 3.56
C LYS A 232 -0.49 -23.21 3.51
N ALA A 233 -0.26 -22.05 2.90
CA ALA A 233 1.07 -21.42 2.86
C ALA A 233 1.62 -21.14 4.27
N PHE A 234 0.83 -20.53 5.16
CA PHE A 234 1.28 -20.23 6.54
C PHE A 234 1.49 -21.48 7.41
N LYS A 235 0.78 -22.58 7.13
CA LYS A 235 0.89 -23.83 7.90
C LYS A 235 2.00 -24.76 7.39
N GLN A 236 2.70 -24.40 6.32
CA GLN A 236 3.76 -25.23 5.76
C GLN A 236 5.01 -25.18 6.65
N LYS A 237 5.29 -26.27 7.37
CA LYS A 237 6.38 -26.38 8.36
C LYS A 237 7.80 -26.11 7.82
N ASN A 238 8.00 -26.21 6.52
CA ASN A 238 9.30 -26.05 5.85
C ASN A 238 9.23 -25.03 4.70
N CYS A 239 8.39 -24.00 4.81
CA CYS A 239 8.48 -22.89 3.86
C CYS A 239 9.81 -22.15 4.08
N VAL A 240 10.76 -22.34 3.15
CA VAL A 240 12.09 -21.72 3.18
C VAL A 240 12.29 -20.71 2.05
N ASP A 241 11.32 -20.62 1.14
CA ASP A 241 11.27 -19.63 0.05
C ASP A 241 10.12 -18.64 0.28
N GLN A 242 10.01 -17.63 -0.57
CA GLN A 242 8.94 -16.61 -0.48
C GLN A 242 7.59 -17.10 -1.05
N ILE A 243 7.55 -18.31 -1.62
CA ILE A 243 6.41 -18.83 -2.38
C ILE A 243 5.55 -19.75 -1.51
N CYS A 244 6.16 -20.50 -0.57
CA CYS A 244 5.46 -21.42 0.32
C CYS A 244 4.49 -22.37 -0.41
N GLY A 245 4.92 -22.87 -1.58
CA GLY A 245 4.12 -23.81 -2.39
C GLY A 245 2.89 -23.22 -3.06
N LEU A 246 2.73 -21.89 -3.08
CA LEU A 246 1.67 -21.22 -3.81
C LEU A 246 1.96 -21.22 -5.32
N ASP A 247 0.90 -21.39 -6.12
CA ASP A 247 1.00 -21.29 -7.57
C ASP A 247 1.25 -19.83 -8.01
N THR A 248 2.16 -19.65 -8.96
CA THR A 248 2.55 -18.33 -9.49
C THR A 248 2.30 -18.20 -10.98
N GLN A 249 2.22 -16.96 -11.45
CA GLN A 249 2.18 -16.58 -12.86
C GLN A 249 3.19 -15.46 -13.17
N GLU A 250 3.58 -15.38 -14.43
CA GLU A 250 4.45 -14.31 -14.91
C GLU A 250 3.68 -12.99 -15.06
N ILE A 251 4.36 -11.86 -14.87
CA ILE A 251 3.75 -10.53 -14.95
C ILE A 251 3.06 -10.24 -16.29
N PRO A 252 3.60 -10.64 -17.46
CA PRO A 252 2.89 -10.48 -18.73
C PRO A 252 1.52 -11.19 -18.80
N ASP A 253 1.35 -12.31 -18.09
CA ASP A 253 0.07 -12.99 -17.99
C ASP A 253 -0.87 -12.29 -17.01
N ALA A 254 -0.36 -11.89 -15.84
CA ALA A 254 -1.12 -11.11 -14.86
C ALA A 254 -1.64 -9.77 -15.44
N ASN A 255 -0.85 -9.12 -16.30
CA ASN A 255 -1.23 -7.87 -16.97
C ASN A 255 -2.49 -8.00 -17.87
N LYS A 256 -2.82 -9.21 -18.33
CA LYS A 256 -4.04 -9.47 -19.13
C LYS A 256 -5.32 -9.35 -18.30
N CYS A 257 -5.21 -9.38 -16.97
CA CYS A 257 -6.31 -9.25 -16.02
C CYS A 257 -6.63 -7.81 -15.62
N MET A 258 -5.87 -6.83 -16.11
CA MET A 258 -6.20 -5.43 -15.87
C MET A 258 -7.53 -5.04 -16.54
N ILE A 259 -8.43 -4.51 -15.73
CA ILE A 259 -9.68 -3.91 -16.22
C ILE A 259 -9.44 -2.49 -16.75
N ASN A 260 -10.29 -2.08 -17.69
CA ASN A 260 -10.28 -0.69 -18.16
C ASN A 260 -10.85 0.25 -17.08
N PRO A 261 -10.48 1.55 -17.11
CA PRO A 261 -11.10 2.56 -16.26
C PRO A 261 -12.63 2.50 -16.36
N MET A 262 -13.30 2.51 -15.20
CA MET A 262 -14.77 2.45 -15.12
C MET A 262 -15.43 3.82 -15.02
N VAL A 263 -14.64 4.87 -14.72
CA VAL A 263 -15.10 6.26 -14.62
C VAL A 263 -14.47 7.04 -15.77
N ASP A 264 -15.30 7.75 -16.53
CA ASP A 264 -14.86 8.63 -17.61
C ASP A 264 -14.40 9.98 -17.03
N GLU A 265 -13.15 10.02 -16.58
CA GLU A 265 -12.52 11.23 -16.06
C GLU A 265 -11.04 11.29 -16.51
N PRO A 266 -10.52 12.47 -16.89
CA PRO A 266 -9.10 12.63 -17.19
C PRO A 266 -8.23 12.39 -15.95
N VAL A 267 -7.40 11.33 -16.00
CA VAL A 267 -6.44 10.99 -14.92
C VAL A 267 -4.98 11.03 -15.38
N GLU A 268 -4.75 11.29 -16.67
CA GLU A 268 -3.43 11.36 -17.30
C GLU A 268 -3.26 12.70 -18.02
N GLY A 269 -2.00 13.06 -18.32
CA GLY A 269 -1.67 14.36 -18.93
C GLY A 269 -1.49 15.47 -17.89
N TRP A 270 -1.61 16.71 -18.35
CA TRP A 270 -1.69 17.88 -17.47
C TRP A 270 -3.16 18.17 -17.18
N LEU A 271 -3.49 18.29 -15.90
CA LEU A 271 -4.85 18.47 -15.41
C LEU A 271 -4.98 19.84 -14.74
N ASP A 272 -6.08 20.54 -14.98
CA ASP A 272 -6.34 21.83 -14.33
C ASP A 272 -6.78 21.68 -12.86
N ARG A 273 -7.21 20.47 -12.48
CA ARG A 273 -7.64 20.09 -11.13
C ARG A 273 -7.33 18.62 -10.85
N LEU A 274 -7.32 18.23 -9.58
CA LEU A 274 -7.23 16.82 -9.19
C LEU A 274 -8.52 16.07 -9.57
N PRO A 275 -8.43 14.83 -10.09
CA PRO A 275 -9.61 14.01 -10.37
C PRO A 275 -10.48 13.77 -9.13
N GLY A 276 -11.80 13.78 -9.30
CA GLY A 276 -12.77 13.52 -8.23
C GLY A 276 -13.00 14.68 -7.25
N MET A 277 -12.34 15.82 -7.41
CA MET A 277 -12.57 17.01 -6.58
C MET A 277 -13.62 17.93 -7.23
N GLU A 278 -14.64 18.34 -6.47
CA GLU A 278 -15.64 19.32 -6.91
C GLU A 278 -15.00 20.71 -7.13
N VAL A 279 -15.66 21.54 -7.96
CA VAL A 279 -15.25 22.92 -8.31
C VAL A 279 -15.71 23.90 -7.23
#